data_AF-A0A482ZXQ0-F1
#
_entry.id   AF-A0A482ZXQ0-F1
#
_cell.length_a   1.000
_cell.length_b   1.000
_cell.length_c   1.000
_cell.angle_alpha   90.00
_cell.angle_beta   90.00
_cell.angle_gamma   90.00
#
_symmetry.space_group_name_H-M   'P 1'
#
loop_
_entity.id
_entity.type
_entity.pdbx_description
1 polymer ?
#
loop_
_entity_poly.entity_id
_entity_poly.type
_entity_poly.pdbx_seq_one_letter_code
_entity_poly.pdbx_strand_id
1 'polypeptide(L)'
;MHQISSFNSTIPSGTKYVIDVDGLSEKIEVAGETVDALPVRQVYYLVRGRQKDAVKVCLVHGSFFQTITTEDLISSAFHEALGVLGSDGDPIFSEEEKQKISTAMSNQSSFSKTRRVESASVSLRFRIMTEAVTEANILKFYPEIKDNTINLVLPLHGKGVGERERETNLILEALEFCDIPEYKSIAEHSFLLKHPLNGYFWVLQYPICKN
;
A
#
# COMPACT_ATOMS: atom_id res chain seq x y z
N MET A 1 -4.73 4.11 -20.92
CA MET A 1 -4.42 4.95 -19.75
C MET A 1 -3.91 4.02 -18.67
N HIS A 2 -2.79 4.30 -18.03
CA HIS A 2 -2.34 3.52 -16.88
C HIS A 2 -3.23 3.83 -15.67
N GLN A 3 -4.01 2.84 -15.24
CA GLN A 3 -4.85 2.91 -14.05
C GLN A 3 -4.45 1.76 -13.13
N ILE A 4 -4.32 2.06 -11.84
CA ILE A 4 -4.13 1.03 -10.81
C ILE A 4 -5.51 0.40 -10.58
N SER A 5 -5.61 -0.92 -10.72
CA SER A 5 -6.81 -1.63 -10.32
C SER A 5 -7.05 -1.46 -8.82
N SER A 6 -8.31 -1.36 -8.39
CA SER A 6 -8.67 -1.26 -6.98
C SER A 6 -8.01 -2.35 -6.12
N PHE A 7 -7.71 -2.03 -4.87
CA PHE A 7 -7.18 -3.00 -3.91
C PHE A 7 -8.32 -3.92 -3.48
N ASN A 8 -8.47 -5.04 -4.18
CA ASN A 8 -9.48 -6.02 -3.87
C ASN A 8 -9.12 -6.76 -2.57
N SER A 9 -9.87 -6.48 -1.51
CA SER A 9 -9.91 -7.23 -0.23
C SER A 9 -8.91 -6.83 0.86
N THR A 10 -8.04 -5.83 0.65
CA THR A 10 -7.13 -5.38 1.72
C THR A 10 -6.81 -3.91 1.58
N ILE A 11 -6.93 -3.18 2.69
CA ILE A 11 -6.45 -1.81 2.79
C ILE A 11 -4.92 -1.85 2.73
N PRO A 12 -4.27 -1.04 1.88
CA PRO A 12 -2.83 -1.02 1.78
C PRO A 12 -2.14 -0.69 3.10
N SER A 13 -1.11 -1.44 3.45
CA SER A 13 -0.27 -1.17 4.63
C SER A 13 1.20 -1.44 4.30
N GLY A 14 2.12 -0.70 4.92
CA GLY A 14 3.56 -0.90 4.77
C GLY A 14 4.07 -2.15 5.47
N THR A 15 3.41 -2.55 6.56
CA THR A 15 3.77 -3.76 7.30
C THR A 15 2.52 -4.57 7.65
N LYS A 16 2.73 -5.86 7.93
CA LYS A 16 1.73 -6.77 8.49
C LYS A 16 2.36 -7.75 9.47
N TYR A 17 1.59 -8.14 10.48
CA TYR A 17 1.92 -9.30 11.29
C TYR A 17 1.62 -10.57 10.50
N VAL A 18 2.53 -11.54 10.56
CA VAL A 18 2.34 -12.83 9.88
C VAL A 18 1.08 -13.54 10.36
N ILE A 19 0.80 -13.45 11.67
CA ILE A 19 -0.38 -14.07 12.31
C ILE A 19 -1.72 -13.49 11.83
N ASP A 20 -1.72 -12.26 11.29
CA ASP A 20 -2.93 -11.59 10.81
C ASP A 20 -3.23 -11.93 9.35
N VAL A 21 -2.37 -12.71 8.69
CA VAL A 21 -2.53 -13.11 7.29
C VAL A 21 -2.83 -14.60 7.20
N ASP A 22 -4.09 -14.91 6.89
CA ASP A 22 -4.58 -16.29 6.76
C ASP A 22 -3.69 -17.15 5.85
N GLY A 23 -3.21 -18.27 6.40
CA GLY A 23 -2.40 -19.26 5.69
C GLY A 23 -0.97 -18.81 5.33
N LEU A 24 -0.49 -17.67 5.84
CA LEU A 24 0.88 -17.23 5.59
C LEU A 24 1.89 -18.02 6.43
N SER A 25 1.59 -18.30 7.70
CA SER A 25 2.48 -19.07 8.59
C SER A 25 2.84 -20.43 8.00
N GLU A 26 1.85 -21.18 7.50
CA GLU A 26 2.07 -22.49 6.85
C GLU A 26 2.99 -22.38 5.63
N LYS A 27 2.83 -21.31 4.82
CA LYS A 27 3.67 -21.10 3.63
C LYS A 27 5.12 -20.76 3.99
N ILE A 28 5.33 -20.02 5.08
CA ILE A 28 6.66 -19.69 5.60
C ILE A 28 7.35 -20.96 6.09
N GLU A 29 6.65 -21.81 6.84
CA GLU A 29 7.18 -23.08 7.33
C GLU A 29 7.54 -24.02 6.17
N VAL A 30 6.69 -24.11 5.14
CA VAL A 30 6.99 -24.90 3.92
C VAL A 30 8.23 -24.38 3.18
N ALA A 31 8.51 -23.08 3.24
CA ALA A 31 9.72 -22.48 2.67
C ALA A 31 10.98 -22.73 3.53
N GLY A 32 10.86 -23.38 4.69
CA GLY A 32 11.96 -23.66 5.60
C GLY A 32 12.34 -22.46 6.48
N GLU A 33 11.47 -21.45 6.58
CA GLU A 33 11.65 -20.29 7.45
C GLU A 33 10.89 -20.46 8.78
N THR A 34 11.38 -19.83 9.84
CA THR A 34 10.67 -19.78 11.13
C THR A 34 9.73 -18.58 11.16
N VAL A 35 8.45 -18.81 11.45
CA VAL A 35 7.42 -17.75 11.56
C VAL A 35 7.84 -16.65 12.54
N ASP A 36 8.41 -17.02 13.68
CA ASP A 36 8.81 -16.10 14.75
C ASP A 36 10.11 -15.34 14.47
N ALA A 37 10.89 -15.73 13.44
CA ALA A 37 12.13 -15.03 13.12
C ALA A 37 11.86 -13.62 12.55
N LEU A 38 10.72 -13.45 11.86
CA LEU A 38 10.28 -12.16 11.32
C LEU A 38 8.75 -12.03 11.43
N PRO A 39 8.23 -11.76 12.64
CA PRO A 39 6.79 -11.79 12.93
C PRO A 39 6.05 -10.60 12.28
N VAL A 40 6.76 -9.51 12.01
CA VAL A 40 6.27 -8.36 11.23
C VAL A 40 7.04 -8.30 9.93
N ARG A 41 6.34 -8.34 8.80
CA ARG A 41 6.95 -8.30 7.47
C ARG A 41 6.59 -7.00 6.74
N GLN A 42 7.54 -6.49 5.95
CA GLN A 42 7.31 -5.41 5.02
C GLN A 42 6.44 -5.90 3.87
N VAL A 43 5.48 -5.08 3.43
CA VAL A 43 4.53 -5.43 2.38
C VAL A 43 4.85 -4.64 1.12
N TYR A 44 4.88 -5.35 0.01
CA TYR A 44 5.09 -4.77 -1.30
C TYR A 44 3.92 -5.09 -2.22
N TYR A 45 3.52 -4.11 -3.02
CA TYR A 45 2.46 -4.21 -4.00
C TYR A 45 3.07 -4.22 -5.39
N LEU A 46 2.78 -5.28 -6.15
CA LEU A 46 3.13 -5.34 -7.56
C LEU A 46 2.09 -4.55 -8.37
N VAL A 47 2.46 -3.35 -8.78
CA VAL A 47 1.65 -2.47 -9.61
C VAL A 47 2.17 -2.53 -11.04
N ARG A 48 1.35 -3.03 -11.96
CA ARG A 48 1.72 -3.12 -13.38
C ARG A 48 0.71 -2.38 -14.25
N GLY A 49 1.20 -1.73 -15.30
CA GLY A 49 0.36 -1.12 -16.31
C GLY A 49 0.94 -1.31 -17.70
N ARG A 50 0.05 -1.49 -18.68
CA ARG A 50 0.40 -1.51 -20.09
C ARG A 50 -0.35 -0.41 -20.83
N GLN A 51 0.35 0.35 -21.65
CA GLN A 51 -0.22 1.36 -22.54
C GLN A 51 0.36 1.16 -23.94
N LYS A 52 -0.48 0.73 -24.88
CA LYS A 52 -0.02 0.24 -26.20
C LYS A 52 1.03 -0.87 -25.99
N ASP A 53 2.26 -0.65 -26.44
CA ASP A 53 3.39 -1.57 -26.31
C ASP A 53 4.33 -1.24 -25.13
N ALA A 54 4.11 -0.11 -24.46
CA ALA A 54 4.86 0.25 -23.27
C ALA A 54 4.35 -0.49 -22.03
N VAL A 55 5.28 -1.05 -21.25
CA VAL A 55 4.99 -1.71 -19.98
C VAL A 55 5.71 -0.99 -18.84
N LYS A 56 5.00 -0.76 -17.74
CA LYS A 56 5.55 -0.28 -16.47
C LYS A 56 5.26 -1.30 -15.39
N VAL A 57 6.28 -1.71 -14.67
CA VAL A 57 6.14 -2.59 -13.50
C VAL A 57 6.81 -1.91 -12.31
N CYS A 58 6.06 -1.76 -11.23
CA CYS A 58 6.55 -1.18 -9.98
C CYS A 58 6.27 -2.16 -8.85
N LEU A 59 7.30 -2.58 -8.13
CA LEU A 59 7.17 -3.20 -6.83
C LEU A 59 7.26 -2.09 -5.79
N VAL A 60 6.12 -1.75 -5.19
CA VAL A 60 5.96 -0.55 -4.38
C VAL A 60 5.78 -0.93 -2.91
N HIS A 61 6.60 -0.39 -2.03
CA HIS A 61 6.41 -0.57 -0.61
C HIS A 61 5.04 -0.03 -0.17
N GLY A 62 4.33 -0.77 0.69
CA GLY A 62 2.95 -0.46 1.06
C GLY A 62 2.74 0.87 1.77
N SER A 63 3.79 1.41 2.41
CA SER A 63 3.75 2.76 2.98
C SER A 63 3.50 3.85 1.92
N PHE A 64 3.76 3.58 0.64
CA PHE A 64 3.41 4.51 -0.43
C PHE A 64 1.91 4.82 -0.45
N PHE A 65 1.08 3.81 -0.22
CA PHE A 65 -0.39 3.93 -0.18
C PHE A 65 -0.92 4.22 1.23
N GLN A 66 -0.20 3.78 2.27
CA GLN A 66 -0.58 3.99 3.66
C GLN A 66 -0.10 5.36 4.17
N THR A 67 -0.91 6.40 3.97
CA THR A 67 -0.64 7.76 4.44
C THR A 67 -1.16 8.02 5.86
N ILE A 68 -2.19 7.27 6.26
CA ILE A 68 -2.79 7.26 7.60
C ILE A 68 -3.00 5.80 8.05
N THR A 69 -3.33 5.60 9.33
CA THR A 69 -3.63 4.25 9.83
C THR A 69 -4.91 3.70 9.20
N THR A 70 -5.03 2.36 9.19
CA THR A 70 -6.24 1.70 8.67
C THR A 70 -7.46 2.10 9.49
N GLU A 71 -7.29 2.19 10.81
CA GLU A 71 -8.31 2.56 11.77
C GLU A 71 -8.79 4.00 11.52
N ASP A 72 -7.87 4.94 11.33
CA ASP A 72 -8.20 6.33 11.03
C ASP A 72 -8.92 6.44 9.68
N LEU A 73 -8.43 5.74 8.65
CA LEU A 73 -9.07 5.73 7.33
C LEU A 73 -10.52 5.25 7.40
N ILE A 74 -10.77 4.13 8.10
CA ILE A 74 -12.11 3.57 8.25
C ILE A 74 -12.98 4.50 9.10
N SER A 75 -12.45 5.01 10.21
CA SER A 75 -13.16 5.92 11.11
C SER A 75 -13.60 7.18 10.37
N SER A 76 -12.69 7.84 9.63
CA SER A 76 -13.00 9.04 8.85
C SER A 76 -14.04 8.76 7.78
N ALA A 77 -13.95 7.63 7.06
CA ALA A 77 -14.92 7.27 6.03
C ALA A 77 -16.34 7.04 6.60
N PHE A 78 -16.46 6.37 7.75
CA PHE A 78 -17.76 6.22 8.43
C PHE A 78 -18.28 7.55 8.98
N HIS A 79 -17.41 8.39 9.53
CA HIS A 79 -17.81 9.70 10.03
C HIS A 79 -18.40 10.57 8.92
N GLU A 80 -17.77 10.58 7.74
CA GLU A 80 -18.28 11.28 6.55
C GLU A 80 -19.62 10.71 6.09
N ALA A 81 -19.74 9.38 6.00
CA ALA A 81 -21.00 8.72 5.61
C ALA A 81 -22.16 9.05 6.57
N LEU A 82 -21.90 9.09 7.88
CA LEU A 82 -22.88 9.51 8.89
C LEU A 82 -23.22 11.00 8.81
N GLY A 83 -22.33 11.83 8.26
CA GLY A 83 -22.60 13.25 8.01
C GLY A 83 -23.57 13.49 6.85
N VAL A 84 -23.60 12.59 5.87
CA VAL A 84 -24.56 12.63 4.73
C VAL A 84 -25.95 12.18 5.17
N LEU A 85 -26.01 11.20 6.08
CA LEU A 85 -27.26 10.75 6.71
C LEU A 85 -27.85 11.90 7.54
N GLY A 86 -29.01 12.39 7.10
CA GLY A 86 -29.65 13.59 7.64
C GLY A 86 -30.24 14.51 6.56
N SER A 87 -30.10 14.15 5.28
CA SER A 87 -30.62 14.94 4.15
C SER A 87 -31.98 14.51 3.61
N ASP A 88 -32.58 13.38 4.04
CA ASP A 88 -33.94 12.97 3.63
C ASP A 88 -34.61 12.02 4.65
N GLY A 89 -35.10 12.54 5.77
CA GLY A 89 -35.85 11.74 6.76
C GLY A 89 -35.03 10.72 7.57
N ASP A 90 -33.73 10.68 7.35
CA ASP A 90 -32.78 9.87 8.10
C ASP A 90 -32.61 10.37 9.55
N PRO A 91 -32.18 9.49 10.48
CA PRO A 91 -31.81 9.89 11.83
C PRO A 91 -30.68 10.92 11.79
N ILE A 92 -30.87 12.05 12.46
CA ILE A 92 -29.82 13.05 12.66
C ILE A 92 -28.98 12.61 13.85
N PHE A 93 -27.73 12.25 13.59
CA PHE A 93 -26.75 11.92 14.62
C PHE A 93 -26.03 13.19 15.09
N SER A 94 -25.90 13.37 16.40
CA SER A 94 -25.00 14.37 16.99
C SER A 94 -23.54 14.02 16.69
N GLU A 95 -22.64 15.01 16.73
CA GLU A 95 -21.20 14.78 16.51
C GLU A 95 -20.60 13.78 17.50
N GLU A 96 -21.09 13.76 18.74
CA GLU A 96 -20.67 12.77 19.73
C GLU A 96 -21.07 11.34 19.33
N GLU A 97 -22.29 11.16 18.83
CA GLU A 97 -22.78 9.86 18.34
C GLU A 97 -22.01 9.41 17.10
N LYS A 98 -21.78 10.32 16.14
CA LYS A 98 -20.96 10.05 14.95
C LYS A 98 -19.57 9.57 15.33
N GLN A 99 -18.93 10.23 16.30
CA GLN A 99 -17.61 9.84 16.76
C GLN A 99 -17.61 8.46 17.42
N LYS A 100 -18.59 8.17 18.29
CA LYS A 100 -18.73 6.85 18.94
C LYS A 100 -18.93 5.73 17.91
N ILE A 101 -19.82 5.92 16.94
CA ILE A 101 -20.10 4.93 15.89
C ILE A 101 -18.86 4.71 15.02
N SER A 102 -18.24 5.80 14.55
CA SER A 102 -17.06 5.72 13.67
C SER A 102 -15.89 5.02 14.35
N THR A 103 -15.68 5.32 15.64
CA THR A 103 -14.64 4.66 16.45
C THR A 103 -14.95 3.18 16.68
N ALA A 104 -16.21 2.81 16.93
CA ALA A 104 -16.61 1.41 17.09
C ALA A 104 -16.45 0.61 15.78
N MET A 105 -16.64 1.27 14.64
CA MET A 105 -16.55 0.69 13.30
C MET A 105 -15.15 0.76 12.69
N SER A 106 -14.16 1.35 13.35
CA SER A 106 -12.79 1.50 12.82
C SER A 106 -12.05 0.16 12.70
N ASN A 107 -12.37 -0.81 13.54
CA ASN A 107 -11.72 -2.12 13.52
C ASN A 107 -12.30 -3.03 12.43
N GLN A 108 -11.54 -3.20 11.34
CA GLN A 108 -11.93 -4.03 10.19
C GLN A 108 -12.26 -5.49 10.54
N SER A 109 -11.57 -6.07 11.55
CA SER A 109 -11.81 -7.46 11.96
C SER A 109 -13.20 -7.67 12.53
N SER A 110 -13.81 -6.61 13.09
CA SER A 110 -15.15 -6.63 13.68
C SER A 110 -16.24 -6.87 12.64
N PHE A 111 -16.05 -6.53 11.36
CA PHE A 111 -17.10 -6.63 10.35
C PHE A 111 -16.75 -7.32 9.03
N SER A 112 -15.50 -7.67 8.80
CA SER A 112 -15.06 -8.41 7.60
C SER A 112 -15.50 -9.88 7.53
N LYS A 113 -16.02 -10.43 8.64
CA LYS A 113 -16.55 -11.80 8.74
C LYS A 113 -17.90 -11.94 8.04
N THR A 114 -18.13 -13.10 7.42
CA THR A 114 -19.45 -13.48 6.89
C THR A 114 -20.43 -13.67 8.03
N ARG A 115 -21.58 -13.01 7.95
CA ARG A 115 -22.67 -13.12 8.92
C ARG A 115 -23.88 -13.80 8.28
N ARG A 116 -24.43 -14.80 8.97
CA ARG A 116 -25.77 -15.30 8.67
C ARG A 116 -26.77 -14.49 9.47
N VAL A 117 -27.73 -13.91 8.77
CA VAL A 117 -28.89 -13.27 9.40
C VAL A 117 -29.98 -14.33 9.47
N GLU A 118 -30.51 -14.57 10.67
CA GLU A 118 -31.60 -15.52 10.86
C GLU A 118 -32.78 -15.13 9.96
N SER A 119 -33.38 -16.10 9.27
CA SER A 119 -34.43 -15.91 8.26
C SER A 119 -34.01 -15.27 6.93
N ALA A 120 -32.73 -14.97 6.70
CA ALA A 120 -32.23 -14.60 5.38
C ALA A 120 -31.73 -15.83 4.59
N SER A 121 -32.12 -15.95 3.32
CA SER A 121 -31.59 -16.97 2.40
C SER A 121 -30.18 -16.69 1.89
N VAL A 122 -29.57 -15.57 2.34
CA VAL A 122 -28.26 -15.10 1.90
C VAL A 122 -27.39 -14.77 3.11
N SER A 123 -26.07 -14.93 2.95
CA SER A 123 -25.09 -14.50 3.94
C SER A 123 -24.52 -13.14 3.55
N LEU A 124 -24.34 -12.25 4.52
CA LEU A 124 -23.75 -10.92 4.29
C LEU A 124 -22.27 -10.93 4.64
N ARG A 125 -21.46 -10.29 3.81
CA ARG A 125 -20.04 -10.04 4.09
C ARG A 125 -19.73 -8.60 3.72
N PHE A 126 -19.29 -7.82 4.70
CA PHE A 126 -18.84 -6.46 4.45
C PHE A 126 -17.36 -6.49 4.03
N ARG A 127 -17.04 -5.76 2.97
CA ARG A 127 -15.67 -5.56 2.50
C ARG A 127 -15.48 -4.07 2.24
N ILE A 128 -14.31 -3.57 2.60
CA ILE A 128 -13.86 -2.25 2.21
C ILE A 128 -13.01 -2.44 0.97
N MET A 129 -13.37 -1.74 -0.10
CA MET A 129 -12.56 -1.62 -1.30
C MET A 129 -11.90 -0.25 -1.26
N THR A 130 -10.59 -0.20 -1.49
CA THR A 130 -9.85 1.05 -1.60
C THR A 130 -9.32 1.23 -3.01
N GLU A 131 -9.29 2.48 -3.45
CA GLU A 131 -8.77 2.87 -4.75
C GLU A 131 -7.65 3.88 -4.54
N ALA A 132 -6.61 3.78 -5.35
CA ALA A 132 -5.56 4.79 -5.35
C ALA A 132 -6.12 6.09 -5.93
N VAL A 133 -6.06 7.17 -5.16
CA VAL A 133 -6.30 8.53 -5.67
C VAL A 133 -5.27 8.90 -6.72
N THR A 134 -5.52 9.98 -7.47
CA THR A 134 -4.67 10.39 -8.60
C THR A 134 -3.21 10.56 -8.20
N GLU A 135 -2.95 11.16 -7.05
CA GLU A 135 -1.63 11.44 -6.46
C GLU A 135 -0.89 10.15 -6.06
N ALA A 136 -1.64 9.09 -5.73
CA ALA A 136 -1.10 7.78 -5.40
C ALA A 136 -1.04 6.84 -6.63
N ASN A 137 -1.43 7.31 -7.82
CA ASN A 137 -1.29 6.52 -9.04
C ASN A 137 0.15 6.56 -9.56
N ILE A 138 0.97 5.64 -9.04
CA ILE A 138 2.41 5.57 -9.33
C ILE A 138 2.74 5.45 -10.83
N LEU A 139 1.85 4.88 -11.64
CA LEU A 139 2.09 4.65 -13.06
C LEU A 139 1.85 5.89 -13.93
N LYS A 140 1.13 6.89 -13.40
CA LYS A 140 0.66 8.06 -14.15
C LYS A 140 1.15 9.38 -13.58
N PHE A 141 1.10 9.53 -12.25
CA PHE A 141 1.38 10.81 -11.59
C PHE A 141 2.87 11.17 -11.56
N TYR A 142 3.74 10.17 -11.70
CA TYR A 142 5.20 10.31 -11.58
C TYR A 142 5.86 10.04 -12.94
N PRO A 143 6.03 11.07 -13.79
CA PRO A 143 6.62 10.92 -15.12
C PRO A 143 8.09 10.49 -15.11
N GLU A 144 8.79 10.65 -13.97
CA GLU A 144 10.16 10.20 -13.75
C GLU A 144 10.29 8.67 -13.86
N ILE A 145 9.20 7.95 -13.55
CA ILE A 145 9.07 6.52 -13.81
C ILE A 145 8.76 6.34 -15.30
N LYS A 146 9.76 5.89 -16.04
CA LYS A 146 9.73 5.78 -17.50
C LYS A 146 9.01 4.53 -17.97
N ASP A 147 8.54 4.56 -19.21
CA ASP A 147 7.98 3.39 -19.88
C ASP A 147 9.07 2.31 -20.10
N ASN A 148 8.66 1.05 -20.19
CA ASN A 148 9.52 -0.13 -20.37
C ASN A 148 10.55 -0.30 -19.25
N THR A 149 10.11 -0.13 -18.00
CA THR A 149 10.95 -0.25 -16.81
C THR A 149 10.34 -1.17 -15.75
N ILE A 150 11.23 -1.79 -14.97
CA ILE A 150 10.94 -2.41 -13.68
C ILE A 150 11.45 -1.47 -12.60
N ASN A 151 10.64 -1.21 -11.59
CA ASN A 151 10.93 -0.24 -10.55
C ASN A 151 10.75 -0.89 -9.18
N LEU A 152 11.70 -0.69 -8.28
CA LEU A 152 11.52 -0.96 -6.85
C LEU A 152 11.42 0.39 -6.13
N VAL A 153 10.33 0.60 -5.40
CA VAL A 153 10.02 1.87 -4.74
C VAL A 153 10.04 1.67 -3.23
N LEU A 154 11.04 2.27 -2.59
CA LEU A 154 11.35 2.09 -1.17
C LEU A 154 11.07 3.39 -0.40
N PRO A 155 10.51 3.33 0.81
CA PRO A 155 10.37 4.52 1.64
C PRO A 155 11.74 4.97 2.13
N LEU A 156 11.90 6.27 2.29
CA LEU A 156 12.99 6.86 3.05
C LEU A 156 12.46 7.42 4.36
N HIS A 157 13.14 7.09 5.46
CA HIS A 157 12.73 7.47 6.81
C HIS A 157 13.42 8.76 7.28
N GLY A 158 14.54 9.11 6.66
CA GLY A 158 15.31 10.32 6.92
C GLY A 158 14.50 11.60 6.74
N LYS A 159 14.48 12.44 7.77
CA LYS A 159 13.80 13.74 7.76
C LYS A 159 14.65 14.80 7.07
N GLY A 160 15.97 14.70 7.20
CA GLY A 160 16.94 15.60 6.55
C GLY A 160 17.45 15.09 5.19
N VAL A 161 18.05 15.99 4.40
CA VAL A 161 18.72 15.62 3.13
C VAL A 161 19.86 14.63 3.39
N GLY A 162 20.76 14.94 4.34
CA GLY A 162 21.89 14.06 4.66
C GLY A 162 21.50 12.70 5.23
N GLU A 163 20.37 12.61 5.96
CA GLU A 163 19.85 11.31 6.43
C GLU A 163 19.34 10.46 5.26
N ARG A 164 18.63 11.08 4.32
CA ARG A 164 18.15 10.40 3.10
C ARG A 164 19.31 9.93 2.22
N GLU A 165 20.32 10.76 2.02
CA GLU A 165 21.54 10.40 1.27
C GLU A 165 22.25 9.21 1.92
N ARG A 166 22.34 9.20 3.26
CA ARG A 166 22.88 8.06 4.00
C ARG A 166 22.07 6.79 3.77
N GLU A 167 20.74 6.86 3.84
CA GLU A 167 19.86 5.71 3.59
C GLU A 167 20.03 5.17 2.16
N THR A 168 20.06 6.05 1.15
CA THR A 168 20.28 5.62 -0.24
C THR A 168 21.65 4.98 -0.43
N ASN A 169 22.69 5.52 0.19
CA ASN A 169 24.05 4.95 0.12
C ASN A 169 24.12 3.57 0.75
N LEU A 170 23.47 3.37 1.91
CA LEU A 170 23.42 2.04 2.56
C LEU A 170 22.75 0.99 1.66
N ILE A 171 21.71 1.36 0.92
CA ILE A 171 21.06 0.42 0.00
C ILE A 171 21.96 0.15 -1.22
N LEU A 172 22.65 1.15 -1.75
CA LEU A 172 23.63 0.96 -2.82
C LEU A 172 24.78 0.04 -2.40
N GLU A 173 25.34 0.25 -1.20
CA GLU A 173 26.36 -0.61 -0.60
C GLU A 173 25.85 -2.05 -0.44
N ALA A 174 24.58 -2.24 -0.04
CA ALA A 174 23.97 -3.56 0.06
C ALA A 174 23.82 -4.23 -1.32
N LEU A 175 23.44 -3.48 -2.36
CA LEU A 175 23.35 -4.01 -3.73
C LEU A 175 24.73 -4.42 -4.28
N GLU A 176 25.76 -3.61 -3.99
CA GLU A 176 27.15 -3.92 -4.33
C GLU A 176 27.64 -5.17 -3.58
N PHE A 177 27.36 -5.26 -2.28
CA PHE A 177 27.72 -6.42 -1.45
C PHE A 177 27.06 -7.72 -1.94
N CYS A 178 25.83 -7.64 -2.44
CA CYS A 178 25.10 -8.77 -3.01
C CYS A 178 25.58 -9.19 -4.41
N ASP A 179 26.62 -8.54 -4.95
CA ASP A 179 27.19 -8.81 -6.28
C ASP A 179 26.14 -8.80 -7.40
N ILE A 180 25.21 -7.84 -7.35
CA ILE A 180 24.21 -7.66 -8.42
C ILE A 180 24.91 -7.06 -9.64
N PRO A 181 25.06 -7.77 -10.78
CA PRO A 181 25.91 -7.32 -11.88
C PRO A 181 25.50 -5.96 -12.48
N GLU A 182 24.22 -5.61 -12.39
CA GLU A 182 23.64 -4.39 -12.94
C GLU A 182 23.54 -3.24 -11.91
N TYR A 183 24.08 -3.37 -10.69
CA TYR A 183 23.85 -2.37 -9.63
C TYR A 183 24.28 -0.95 -10.03
N LYS A 184 25.37 -0.79 -10.80
CA LYS A 184 25.82 0.52 -11.30
C LYS A 184 24.79 1.15 -12.25
N SER A 185 24.26 0.36 -13.18
CA SER A 185 23.19 0.80 -14.07
C SER A 185 21.94 1.17 -13.29
N ILE A 186 21.59 0.39 -12.25
CA ILE A 186 20.46 0.69 -11.37
C ILE A 186 20.68 2.00 -10.60
N ALA A 187 21.89 2.21 -10.07
CA ALA A 187 22.26 3.40 -9.33
C ALA A 187 22.16 4.67 -10.19
N GLU A 188 22.66 4.61 -11.43
CA GLU A 188 22.60 5.71 -12.41
C GLU A 188 21.16 6.12 -12.78
N HIS A 189 20.23 5.17 -12.74
CA HIS A 189 18.81 5.41 -13.07
C HIS A 189 17.95 5.58 -11.83
N SER A 190 18.54 5.55 -10.63
CA SER A 190 17.82 5.73 -9.37
C SER A 190 17.55 7.20 -9.09
N PHE A 191 16.43 7.51 -8.44
CA PHE A 191 16.07 8.89 -8.12
C PHE A 191 15.17 8.98 -6.89
N LEU A 192 15.17 10.17 -6.28
CA LEU A 192 14.24 10.51 -5.20
C LEU A 192 12.88 10.91 -5.79
N LEU A 193 11.84 10.34 -5.24
CA LEU A 193 10.44 10.62 -5.56
C LEU A 193 9.77 11.20 -4.33
N LYS A 194 9.14 12.38 -4.45
CA LYS A 194 8.39 13.01 -3.36
C LYS A 194 6.90 12.70 -3.51
N HIS A 195 6.33 11.97 -2.56
CA HIS A 195 4.90 11.66 -2.56
C HIS A 195 4.11 12.86 -1.99
N PRO A 196 3.04 13.36 -2.66
CA PRO A 196 2.32 14.56 -2.21
C PRO A 196 1.68 14.43 -0.83
N LEU A 197 1.21 13.23 -0.48
CA LEU A 197 0.51 12.92 0.76
C LEU A 197 1.39 12.16 1.76
N ASN A 198 2.68 12.00 1.49
CA ASN A 198 3.59 11.21 2.32
C ASN A 198 5.03 11.77 2.25
N GLY A 199 6.01 10.98 2.68
CA GLY A 199 7.42 11.34 2.64
C GLY A 199 8.09 11.13 1.29
N TYR A 200 9.41 10.97 1.35
CA TYR A 200 10.24 10.66 0.20
C TYR A 200 10.35 9.16 0.02
N PHE A 201 10.45 8.76 -1.25
CA PHE A 201 10.72 7.41 -1.67
C PHE A 201 11.94 7.43 -2.55
N TRP A 202 12.69 6.34 -2.55
CA TRP A 202 13.76 6.11 -3.48
C TRP A 202 13.31 5.07 -4.50
N VAL A 203 13.49 5.41 -5.77
CA VAL A 203 13.10 4.57 -6.91
C VAL A 203 14.35 4.00 -7.51
N LEU A 204 14.47 2.67 -7.50
CA LEU A 204 15.45 1.92 -8.26
C LEU A 204 14.80 1.50 -9.58
N GLN A 205 15.22 2.12 -10.67
CA GLN A 205 14.62 1.90 -11.99
C GLN A 205 15.57 1.13 -12.89
N TYR A 206 15.06 0.07 -13.53
CA TYR A 206 15.80 -0.76 -14.47
C TYR A 206 15.06 -0.87 -15.82
N PRO A 207 15.70 -0.57 -16.96
CA PRO A 207 15.09 -0.70 -18.28
C PRO A 207 14.92 -2.17 -18.69
N ILE A 208 13.73 -2.55 -19.12
CA ILE A 208 13.39 -3.92 -19.58
C ILE A 208 13.95 -4.20 -20.98
N CYS A 209 14.09 -3.15 -21.80
CA CYS A 209 14.68 -3.23 -23.13
C CYS A 209 15.96 -2.39 -23.17
N LYS A 210 17.09 -3.01 -23.54
CA LYS A 210 18.25 -2.27 -24.03
C LYS A 210 17.88 -1.79 -25.44
N ASN A 211 17.70 -0.48 -25.61
CA ASN A 211 17.79 0.12 -26.94
C ASN A 211 19.25 0.13 -27.38
#